data_AF-A0A8X6SSY0-F1
#
_entry.id   AF-A0A8X6SSY0-F1
#
_cell.length_a   1.000
_cell.length_b   1.000
_cell.length_c   1.000
_cell.angle_alpha   90.00
_cell.angle_beta   90.00
_cell.angle_gamma   90.00
#
_symmetry.space_group_name_H-M   'P 1'
#
loop_
_entity.id
_entity.type
_entity.pdbx_description
1 polymer ?
#
loop_
_entity_poly.entity_id
_entity_poly.type
_entity_poly.pdbx_seq_one_letter_code
_entity_poly.pdbx_strand_id
1 'polypeptide(L)'
;MDVTQLKTQRKSLRTSFTLSAEVIEEELMKEVPDEDELSILKMHISDKFLRLEKFQGDTSNIIPKEETDELAYEENFMKAEIYRDRFSELCGKIERLSAKKT
;
A
#
# COMPACT_ATOMS: atom_id res chain seq x y z
N MET A 1 5.28 21.86 8.81
CA MET A 1 5.65 21.21 7.54
C MET A 1 4.74 21.77 6.47
N ASP A 2 5.27 22.11 5.29
CA ASP A 2 4.48 22.72 4.22
C ASP A 2 3.50 21.70 3.59
N VAL A 3 2.28 22.12 3.24
CA VAL A 3 1.24 21.25 2.67
C VAL A 3 1.72 20.61 1.35
N THR A 4 2.49 21.35 0.54
CA THR A 4 3.09 20.82 -0.69
C THR A 4 4.10 19.70 -0.40
N GLN A 5 4.89 19.84 0.66
CA GLN A 5 5.81 18.80 1.11
C GLN A 5 5.04 17.57 1.61
N LEU A 6 3.97 17.75 2.38
CA LEU A 6 3.13 16.65 2.86
C LEU A 6 2.49 15.88 1.69
N LYS A 7 1.95 16.59 0.70
CA LYS A 7 1.39 15.99 -0.53
C LYS A 7 2.46 15.20 -1.30
N THR A 8 3.68 15.74 -1.41
CA THR A 8 4.80 15.08 -2.09
C THR A 8 5.24 13.81 -1.36
N GLN A 9 5.39 13.86 -0.04
CA GLN A 9 5.77 12.70 0.77
C GLN A 9 4.70 11.61 0.69
N ARG A 10 3.41 11.98 0.77
CA ARG A 10 2.30 11.03 0.58
C ARG A 10 2.38 10.32 -0.77
N LYS A 11 2.62 11.09 -1.84
CA LYS A 11 2.76 10.54 -3.20
C LYS A 11 3.94 9.56 -3.28
N SER A 12 5.08 9.91 -2.71
CA SER A 12 6.25 9.04 -2.64
C SER A 12 5.97 7.72 -1.91
N LEU A 13 5.31 7.77 -0.74
CA LEU A 13 4.92 6.58 0.02
C LEU A 13 3.96 5.68 -0.78
N ARG A 14 2.97 6.28 -1.45
CA ARG A 14 2.05 5.56 -2.34
C ARG A 14 2.78 4.87 -3.49
N THR A 15 3.67 5.57 -4.19
CA THR A 15 4.47 4.98 -5.27
C THR A 15 5.32 3.82 -4.78
N SER A 16 5.99 3.97 -3.63
CA SER A 16 6.81 2.90 -3.05
C SER A 16 6.00 1.66 -2.65
N PHE A 17 4.79 1.88 -2.10
CA PHE A 17 3.86 0.79 -1.81
C PHE A 17 3.42 0.07 -3.09
N THR A 18 2.98 0.81 -4.12
CA THR A 18 2.54 0.26 -5.40
C THR A 18 3.63 -0.58 -6.06
N LEU A 19 4.87 -0.09 -6.13
CA LEU A 19 5.99 -0.85 -6.70
C LEU A 19 6.27 -2.15 -5.92
N SER A 20 6.13 -2.12 -4.59
CA SER A 20 6.31 -3.33 -3.78
C SER A 20 5.17 -4.33 -3.98
N ALA A 21 3.94 -3.83 -4.17
CA ALA A 21 2.78 -4.65 -4.49
C ALA A 21 2.94 -5.35 -5.84
N GLU A 22 3.42 -4.62 -6.86
CA GLU A 22 3.70 -5.17 -8.20
C GLU A 22 4.75 -6.28 -8.15
N VAL A 23 5.84 -6.09 -7.39
CA VAL A 23 6.86 -7.14 -7.21
C VAL A 23 6.28 -8.41 -6.56
N ILE A 24 5.41 -8.27 -5.56
CA ILE A 24 4.72 -9.42 -4.96
C ILE A 24 3.79 -10.10 -5.98
N GLU A 25 3.06 -9.32 -6.77
CA GLU A 25 2.17 -9.86 -7.80
C GLU A 25 2.96 -10.62 -8.87
N GLU A 26 4.12 -10.11 -9.30
CA GLU A 26 5.04 -10.79 -10.21
C GLU A 26 5.55 -12.11 -9.63
N GLU A 27 5.96 -12.12 -8.37
CA GLU A 27 6.39 -13.34 -7.67
C GLU A 27 5.27 -14.38 -7.60
N LEU A 28 4.07 -13.95 -7.24
CA LEU A 28 2.88 -14.79 -7.16
C LEU A 28 2.44 -15.35 -8.52
N MET A 29 2.82 -14.70 -9.63
CA MET A 29 2.50 -15.13 -10.99
C MET A 29 3.50 -16.15 -11.56
N LYS A 30 4.63 -16.42 -10.90
CA LYS A 30 5.58 -17.45 -11.32
C LYS A 30 4.96 -18.85 -11.24
N GLU A 31 5.43 -19.78 -12.09
CA GLU A 31 4.99 -21.19 -12.06
C GLU A 31 5.24 -21.84 -10.69
N VAL A 32 6.37 -21.50 -10.07
CA VAL A 32 6.75 -21.90 -8.71
C VAL A 32 7.17 -20.63 -7.97
N PRO A 33 6.25 -19.98 -7.22
CA PRO A 33 6.59 -18.82 -6.39
C PRO A 33 7.59 -19.19 -5.30
N ASP A 34 8.56 -18.31 -5.04
CA ASP A 34 9.52 -18.46 -3.95
C ASP A 34 8.90 -18.00 -2.62
N GLU A 35 8.67 -18.94 -1.70
CA GLU A 35 8.02 -18.66 -0.42
C GLU A 35 8.88 -17.81 0.54
N ASP A 36 10.21 -18.00 0.51
CA ASP A 36 11.12 -17.24 1.35
C ASP A 36 11.18 -15.78 0.86
N GLU A 37 11.22 -15.60 -0.46
CA GLU A 37 11.12 -14.28 -1.10
C GLU A 37 9.77 -13.63 -0.78
N LEU A 38 8.64 -14.34 -0.95
CA LEU A 38 7.31 -13.82 -0.62
C LEU A 38 7.18 -13.43 0.85
N SER A 39 7.80 -14.16 1.77
CA SER A 39 7.80 -13.83 3.20
C SER A 39 8.55 -12.52 3.47
N ILE A 40 9.72 -12.34 2.85
CA ILE A 40 10.50 -11.10 2.93
C ILE A 40 9.71 -9.92 2.33
N LEU A 41 9.14 -10.12 1.14
CA LEU A 41 8.33 -9.11 0.47
C LEU A 41 7.09 -8.75 1.28
N LYS A 42 6.43 -9.71 1.95
CA LYS A 42 5.31 -9.48 2.88
C LYS A 42 5.71 -8.57 4.03
N MET A 43 6.86 -8.81 4.67
CA MET A 43 7.36 -7.93 5.73
C MET A 43 7.61 -6.51 5.19
N HIS A 44 8.20 -6.40 3.99
CA HIS A 44 8.51 -5.13 3.36
C HIS A 44 7.26 -4.33 2.98
N ILE A 45 6.20 -4.96 2.47
CA ILE A 45 4.96 -4.26 2.15
C ILE A 45 4.17 -3.90 3.41
N SER A 46 4.25 -4.71 4.47
CA SER A 46 3.63 -4.42 5.77
C SER A 46 4.22 -3.17 6.43
N ASP A 47 5.55 -3.03 6.47
CA ASP A 47 6.20 -1.82 6.98
C ASP A 47 5.81 -0.58 6.16
N LYS A 48 5.80 -0.67 4.83
CA LYS A 48 5.38 0.44 3.96
C LYS A 48 3.92 0.81 4.17
N PHE A 49 3.03 -0.19 4.31
CA PHE A 49 1.62 0.01 4.60
C PHE A 49 1.43 0.78 5.91
N LEU A 50 2.06 0.33 7.00
CA LEU A 50 1.97 0.99 8.31
C LEU A 50 2.49 2.44 8.27
N ARG A 51 3.59 2.70 7.55
CA ARG A 51 4.10 4.07 7.37
C ARG A 51 3.13 4.94 6.59
N LEU A 52 2.52 4.39 5.53
CA LEU A 52 1.53 5.11 4.71
C LEU A 52 0.26 5.40 5.51
N GLU A 53 -0.25 4.42 6.25
CA GLU A 53 -1.44 4.54 7.09
C GLU A 53 -1.22 5.58 8.20
N LYS A 54 -0.10 5.47 8.93
CA LYS A 54 0.27 6.45 9.95
C LYS A 54 0.41 7.86 9.37
N PHE A 55 1.10 8.01 8.24
CA PHE A 55 1.26 9.31 7.58
C PHE A 55 -0.10 9.91 7.19
N GLN A 56 -1.02 9.09 6.66
CA GLN A 56 -2.37 9.54 6.30
C GLN A 56 -3.17 9.96 7.54
N GLY A 57 -3.11 9.19 8.63
CA GLY A 57 -3.74 9.56 9.90
C GLY A 57 -3.22 10.88 10.46
N ASP A 58 -1.90 11.04 10.53
CA ASP A 58 -1.22 12.23 11.03
C ASP A 58 -1.52 13.50 10.20
N THR A 59 -1.83 13.32 8.91
CA THR A 59 -2.03 14.43 7.96
C THR A 59 -3.48 14.68 7.56
N SER A 60 -4.42 13.82 7.99
CA SER A 60 -5.85 13.91 7.62
C SER A 60 -6.52 15.24 8.00
N ASN A 61 -6.02 15.93 9.02
CA ASN A 61 -6.56 17.21 9.48
C ASN A 61 -5.76 18.42 8.97
N ILE A 62 -4.58 18.19 8.39
CA ILE A 62 -3.63 19.24 7.97
C ILE A 62 -3.70 19.42 6.45
N ILE A 63 -3.76 18.31 5.71
CA ILE A 63 -4.12 18.34 4.30
C ILE A 63 -5.64 18.58 4.28
N PRO A 64 -6.13 19.75 3.82
CA PRO A 64 -7.55 20.06 3.89
C PRO A 64 -8.37 18.94 3.27
N LYS A 65 -9.46 18.55 3.94
CA LYS A 65 -10.52 17.73 3.33
C LYS A 65 -11.16 18.47 2.14
N GLU A 66 -11.11 19.80 2.19
CA GLU A 66 -11.59 20.71 1.16
C GLU A 66 -10.54 20.89 0.07
N GLU A 67 -10.47 19.94 -0.85
CA GLU A 67 -10.46 20.33 -2.25
C GLU A 67 -11.89 20.06 -2.71
N THR A 68 -12.64 21.13 -3.01
CA THR A 68 -14.00 21.14 -3.58
C THR A 68 -14.09 20.49 -4.96
N ASP A 69 -13.15 19.60 -5.26
CA ASP A 69 -12.95 18.89 -6.50
C ASP A 69 -13.04 17.40 -6.15
N GLU A 70 -14.15 16.78 -6.54
CA GLU A 70 -14.49 15.38 -6.29
C GLU A 70 -13.33 14.43 -6.69
N LEU A 71 -12.57 14.82 -7.72
CA LEU A 71 -11.34 14.16 -8.17
C LEU A 71 -10.23 14.11 -7.12
N ALA A 72 -10.06 15.18 -6.36
CA ALA A 72 -9.05 15.25 -5.30
C ALA A 72 -9.46 14.43 -4.08
N TYR A 73 -10.74 14.37 -3.75
CA TYR A 73 -11.26 13.48 -2.71
C TYR A 73 -11.07 12.01 -3.10
N GLU A 74 -11.42 11.65 -4.33
CA GLU A 74 -11.21 10.30 -4.89
C GLU A 74 -9.73 9.92 -4.85
N GLU A 75 -8.85 10.83 -5.27
CA GLU A 75 -7.41 10.61 -5.29
C GLU A 75 -6.77 10.60 -3.89
N ASN A 76 -7.33 11.32 -2.92
CA ASN A 76 -6.74 11.47 -1.59
C ASN A 76 -7.28 10.47 -0.57
N PHE A 77 -8.56 10.14 -0.59
CA PHE A 77 -9.23 9.33 0.43
C PHE A 77 -9.71 7.97 -0.11
N MET A 78 -10.37 7.90 -1.28
CA MET A 78 -10.79 6.60 -1.85
C MET A 78 -9.60 5.72 -2.22
N LYS A 79 -8.51 6.29 -2.76
CA LYS A 79 -7.27 5.53 -2.99
C LYS A 79 -6.69 4.92 -1.70
N ALA A 80 -6.93 5.50 -0.51
CA ALA A 80 -6.47 4.92 0.74
C ALA A 80 -7.14 3.57 1.02
N GLU A 81 -8.44 3.46 0.74
CA GLU A 81 -9.17 2.19 0.87
C GLU A 81 -8.64 1.14 -0.11
N ILE A 82 -8.36 1.55 -1.35
CA ILE A 82 -7.73 0.69 -2.37
C ILE A 82 -6.40 0.12 -1.88
N TYR A 83 -5.56 0.91 -1.19
CA TYR A 83 -4.30 0.39 -0.65
C TYR A 83 -4.51 -0.61 0.51
N ARG A 84 -5.53 -0.42 1.35
CA ARG A 84 -5.89 -1.37 2.42
C ARG A 84 -6.39 -2.69 1.84
N ASP A 85 -7.27 -2.61 0.86
CA ASP A 85 -7.84 -3.78 0.19
C ASP A 85 -6.75 -4.54 -0.55
N ARG A 86 -5.90 -3.84 -1.32
CA ARG A 86 -4.77 -4.45 -2.03
C ARG A 86 -3.76 -5.08 -1.07
N PHE A 87 -3.42 -4.42 0.03
CA PHE A 87 -2.55 -4.99 1.05
C PHE A 87 -3.13 -6.29 1.63
N SER A 88 -4.41 -6.26 2.00
CA SER A 88 -5.12 -7.41 2.55
C SER A 88 -5.21 -8.57 1.56
N GLU A 89 -5.48 -8.26 0.29
CA GLU A 89 -5.53 -9.24 -0.79
C GLU A 89 -4.18 -9.93 -0.98
N LEU A 90 -3.08 -9.16 -1.05
CA LEU A 90 -1.73 -9.71 -1.21
C LEU A 90 -1.34 -10.58 -0.03
N CYS A 91 -1.58 -10.13 1.21
CA CYS A 91 -1.33 -10.93 2.40
C CYS A 91 -2.12 -12.25 2.37
N GLY A 92 -3.41 -12.20 2.01
CA GLY A 92 -4.25 -13.38 1.90
C GLY A 92 -3.87 -14.31 0.75
N LYS A 93 -3.28 -13.81 -0.35
CA LYS A 93 -2.71 -14.65 -1.42
C LYS A 93 -1.47 -15.40 -0.92
N ILE A 94 -0.55 -14.68 -0.26
CA ILE A 94 0.67 -15.27 0.31
C ILE A 94 0.33 -16.34 1.36
N GLU A 95 -0.59 -16.05 2.27
CA GLU A 95 -1.00 -16.99 3.32
C GLU A 95 -1.66 -18.26 2.77
N ARG A 96 -2.49 -18.13 1.73
CA ARG A 96 -3.11 -19.29 1.06
C ARG A 96 -2.11 -20.17 0.33
N LEU A 97 -1.03 -19.59 -0.21
CA LEU A 97 0.05 -20.35 -0.82
C LEU A 97 0.76 -21.22 0.23
N SER A 98 1.13 -20.63 1.37
CA SER A 98 1.76 -21.37 2.47
C SER A 98 0.84 -22.46 3.04
N ALA A 99 -0.48 -22.22 3.11
CA ALA A 99 -1.43 -23.18 3.67
C ALA A 99 -1.72 -24.40 2.78
N LYS A 100 -1.61 -24.29 1.45
CA LYS A 100 -1.90 -25.40 0.51
C LYS A 100 -0.95 -26.60 0.60
N LYS A 101 0.15 -26.51 1.36
CA LYS A 101 1.13 -27.58 1.55
C LYS A 101 0.97 -28.35 2.87
N THR A 102 -0.01 -28.02 3.70
CA THR A 102 -0.34 -28.77 4.94
C THR A 102 -1.54 -29.68 4.71
#